data_AF-A0A7W1EG89-F1
#
_entry.id   AF-A0A7W1EG89-F1
#
_cell.length_a   1.000
_cell.length_b   1.000
_cell.length_c   1.000
_cell.angle_alpha   90.00
_cell.angle_beta   90.00
_cell.angle_gamma   90.00
#
_symmetry.space_group_name_H-M   'P 1'
#
loop_
_entity.id
_entity.type
_entity.pdbx_description
1 polymer ?
#
loop_
_entity_poly.entity_id
_entity_poly.type
_entity_poly.pdbx_seq_one_letter_code
_entity_poly.pdbx_strand_id
1 'polypeptide(L)' 'MRKAEFAVPSEVMAEFADKLAEQDLDNKIMGTNDDYEVLVEVDYERDQSKEIDALEEYLNELREQIEEDEDEDEEEEDEK' A
#
# COMPACT_ATOMS: atom_id res chain seq x y z
N MET A 1 12.94 -4.18 -18.51
CA MET A 1 11.70 -3.70 -17.87
C MET A 1 10.93 -4.90 -17.35
N ARG A 2 10.66 -4.87 -16.05
CA ARG A 2 9.85 -5.81 -15.30
C ARG A 2 8.65 -5.03 -14.73
N LYS A 3 7.62 -5.77 -14.34
CA LYS A 3 6.38 -5.24 -13.79
C LYS A 3 6.16 -5.89 -12.43
N ALA A 4 5.80 -5.08 -11.45
CA ALA A 4 5.32 -5.51 -10.15
C ALA A 4 3.89 -4.99 -9.98
N GLU A 5 3.00 -5.82 -9.42
CA GLU A 5 1.63 -5.43 -9.14
C GLU A 5 1.43 -5.41 -7.63
N PHE A 6 0.93 -4.28 -7.14
CA PHE A 6 0.65 -4.05 -5.73
C PHE A 6 -0.85 -3.87 -5.56
N ALA A 7 -1.43 -4.57 -4.58
CA ALA A 7 -2.78 -4.30 -4.11
C ALA A 7 -2.66 -3.41 -2.86
N VAL A 8 -3.08 -2.15 -2.97
CA VAL A 8 -2.86 -1.14 -1.94
C VAL A 8 -4.20 -0.79 -1.31
N PRO A 9 -4.38 -0.97 0.01
CA PRO A 9 -5.59 -0.52 0.68
C PRO A 9 -5.83 0.97 0.43
N SER A 10 -7.08 1.33 0.16
CA SER A 10 -7.44 2.71 -0.21
C SER A 10 -7.06 3.73 0.88
N GLU A 11 -7.02 3.30 2.13
CA GLU A 11 -6.69 4.12 3.31
C GLU A 11 -5.26 4.65 3.31
N VAL A 12 -4.32 3.83 2.82
CA VAL A 12 -2.87 4.12 2.81
C VAL A 12 -2.32 4.41 1.42
N MET A 13 -3.22 4.60 0.45
CA MET A 13 -2.85 4.84 -0.96
C MET A 13 -2.07 6.16 -1.13
N ALA A 14 -2.34 7.17 -0.30
CA ALA A 14 -1.64 8.45 -0.38
C ALA A 14 -0.16 8.28 0.02
N GLU A 15 0.08 7.59 1.13
CA GLU A 15 1.40 7.26 1.67
C GLU A 15 2.19 6.39 0.70
N PHE A 16 1.54 5.36 0.14
CA PHE A 16 2.16 4.52 -0.88
C PHE A 16 2.51 5.30 -2.16
N ALA A 17 1.64 6.23 -2.59
CA ALA A 17 1.88 7.08 -3.75
C ALA A 17 3.06 8.05 -3.52
N ASP A 18 3.17 8.63 -2.33
CA ASP A 18 4.31 9.46 -1.94
C ASP A 18 5.61 8.65 -2.01
N LYS A 19 5.59 7.40 -1.52
CA LYS A 19 6.76 6.51 -1.58
C LYS A 19 7.19 6.18 -3.00
N LEU A 20 6.23 5.93 -3.89
CA LEU A 20 6.50 5.71 -5.31
C LEU A 20 7.14 6.95 -5.97
N ALA A 21 6.68 8.15 -5.61
CA ALA A 21 7.23 9.40 -6.12
C ALA A 21 8.65 9.66 -5.60
N GLU A 22 8.97 9.32 -4.35
CA GLU A 22 10.33 9.43 -3.78
C GLU A 22 11.36 8.57 -4.53
N GLN A 23 10.92 7.44 -5.09
CA GLN A 23 11.79 6.47 -5.74
C GLN A 23 11.89 6.65 -7.27
N ASP A 24 11.24 7.68 -7.83
CA ASP A 24 11.19 7.95 -9.28
C ASP A 24 10.78 6.70 -10.10
N LEU A 25 9.82 5.92 -9.59
CA LEU A 25 9.31 4.72 -10.25
C LEU A 25 8.10 5.03 -11.12
N ASP A 26 8.14 4.55 -12.37
CA ASP A 26 6.99 4.61 -13.28
C ASP A 26 5.88 3.70 -12.77
N ASN A 27 4.70 4.28 -12.52
CA ASN A 27 3.55 3.53 -12.01
C ASN A 27 2.27 3.84 -12.80
N LYS A 28 1.30 2.93 -12.67
CA LYS A 28 -0.01 3.05 -13.30
C LYS A 28 -1.08 2.37 -12.45
N ILE A 29 -2.14 3.12 -12.16
CA ILE A 29 -3.35 2.56 -11.53
C ILE A 29 -4.09 1.71 -12.57
N MET A 30 -4.30 0.44 -12.25
CA MET A 30 -4.99 -0.53 -13.09
C MET A 30 -6.49 -0.64 -12.77
N GLY A 31 -6.87 -0.31 -11.53
CA GLY A 31 -8.26 -0.32 -11.08
C GLY A 31 -8.34 -0.60 -9.58
N THR A 32 -9.44 -1.22 -9.17
CA THR A 32 -9.69 -1.65 -7.80
C THR A 32 -10.12 -3.12 -7.82
N ASN A 33 -9.68 -3.93 -6.86
CA ASN A 33 -10.10 -5.33 -6.73
C ASN A 33 -11.43 -5.46 -5.95
N ASP A 34 -11.87 -6.71 -5.73
CA ASP A 34 -13.11 -7.02 -5.01
C ASP A 34 -13.06 -6.62 -3.52
N ASP A 35 -11.85 -6.49 -2.97
CA ASP A 35 -11.57 -6.09 -1.58
C ASP A 35 -11.39 -4.57 -1.42
N TYR A 36 -11.76 -3.78 -2.43
CA TYR A 36 -11.60 -2.32 -2.47
C TYR A 36 -10.16 -1.81 -2.36
N GLU A 37 -9.17 -2.66 -2.62
CA GLU A 37 -7.76 -2.27 -2.74
C GLU A 37 -7.47 -1.76 -4.16
N VAL A 38 -6.69 -0.69 -4.24
CA VAL A 38 -6.24 -0.09 -5.50
C VAL A 38 -5.11 -0.94 -6.08
N LEU A 39 -5.29 -1.41 -7.32
CA LEU A 39 -4.27 -2.16 -8.04
C LEU A 39 -3.31 -1.19 -8.74
N VAL A 40 -2.05 -1.21 -8.35
CA VAL A 40 -0.98 -0.37 -8.88
C VAL A 40 0.06 -1.24 -9.58
N GLU A 41 0.24 -1.03 -10.88
CA GLU A 41 1.33 -1.65 -11.65
C GLU A 41 2.54 -0.69 -11.63
N VAL A 42 3.71 -1.21 -11.25
CA VAL A 42 4.97 -0.48 -11.20
C VAL A 42 5.93 -1.08 -12.20
N ASP A 43 6.39 -0.26 -13.15
CA ASP A 43 7.40 -0.62 -14.13
C ASP A 43 8.80 -0.30 -13.56
N TYR A 44 9.69 -1.29 -13.57
CA TYR A 44 11.03 -1.13 -12.99
C TYR A 44 12.12 -1.84 -13.81
N GLU A 45 13.34 -1.32 -13.72
CA GLU A 45 14.55 -1.90 -14.29
C GLU A 45 15.20 -2.91 -13.34
N ARG A 46 16.16 -3.70 -13.84
CA ARG A 46 16.78 -4.77 -13.03
C ARG A 46 17.52 -4.21 -11.81
N ASP A 47 18.14 -3.07 -11.99
CA ASP A 47 18.86 -2.28 -11.00
C ASP A 47 17.93 -1.62 -9.97
N GLN A 48 16.64 -1.47 -10.30
CA GLN A 48 15.60 -0.95 -9.42
C GLN A 48 14.88 -2.05 -8.60
N SER A 49 15.43 -3.26 -8.53
CA SER A 49 14.75 -4.36 -7.82
C SER A 49 14.70 -4.12 -6.30
N LYS A 50 15.63 -3.35 -5.74
CA LYS A 50 15.67 -3.09 -4.29
C LYS A 50 14.58 -2.11 -3.86
N GLU A 51 14.21 -1.22 -4.76
CA GLU A 51 13.18 -0.20 -4.62
C GLU A 51 11.81 -0.90 -4.58
N ILE A 52 11.62 -1.93 -5.42
CA ILE A 52 10.45 -2.81 -5.35
C ILE A 52 10.40 -3.57 -4.03
N ASP A 53 11.50 -4.19 -3.59
CA ASP A 53 11.55 -4.88 -2.29
C ASP A 53 11.19 -3.93 -1.14
N ALA A 54 11.68 -2.68 -1.19
CA ALA A 54 11.37 -1.66 -0.19
C ALA A 54 9.91 -1.17 -0.24
N LEU A 55 9.28 -1.15 -1.42
CA LEU A 55 7.85 -0.85 -1.56
C LEU A 55 6.98 -1.98 -0.99
N GLU A 56 7.37 -3.23 -1.19
CA GLU A 56 6.68 -4.38 -0.59
C GLU A 56 6.76 -4.34 0.93
N GLU A 57 7.95 -4.07 1.49
CA GLU A 57 8.14 -3.91 2.93
C GLU A 57 7.28 -2.76 3.48
N TYR A 58 7.33 -1.59 2.84
CA TYR A 58 6.56 -0.43 3.26
C TYR A 58 5.04 -0.65 3.18
N LEU A 59 4.56 -1.34 2.14
CA LEU A 59 3.14 -1.68 2.02
C LEU A 59 2.68 -2.61 3.16
N ASN A 60 3.53 -3.56 3.57
CA ASN A 60 3.22 -4.42 4.71
C ASN A 60 3.16 -3.62 6.02
N GLU A 61 4.11 -2.71 6.25
CA GLU A 61 4.10 -1.83 7.43
C GLU A 61 2.83 -0.96 7.48
N LEU A 62 2.37 -0.47 6.33
CA LEU A 62 1.13 0.30 6.24
C LEU A 62 -0.11 -0.57 6.52
N ARG A 63 -0.11 -1.83 6.09
CA ARG A 63 -1.20 -2.78 6.39
C ARG A 63 -1.27 -3.11 7.87
N GLU A 64 -0.11 -3.35 8.50
CA GLU A 64 -0.04 -3.58 9.95
C GLU A 64 -0.56 -2.38 10.75
N GLN A 65 -0.28 -1.15 10.31
CA GLN A 65 -0.83 0.07 10.94
C GLN A 65 -2.36 0.16 10.85
N ILE A 66 -2.95 -0.23 9.71
CA ILE A 66 -4.43 -0.27 9.58
C ILE A 66 -5.02 -1.28 10.57
N GLU A 67 -4.43 -2.47 10.67
CA GLU A 67 -4.91 -3.51 11.59
C GLU A 67 -4.80 -3.07 13.07
N GLU A 68 -3.75 -2.33 13.45
CA GLU A 68 -3.59 -1.79 14.81
C GLU A 68 -4.57 -0.66 15.14
N ASP A 69 -4.93 0.19 14.17
CA ASP A 69 -5.89 1.29 14.37
C ASP A 69 -7.35 0.80 14.52
N GLU A 70 -7.71 -0.36 13.97
CA GLU A 70 -9.07 -0.93 14.07
C GLU A 70 -9.38 -1.56 15.45
N ASP A 71 -8.37 -1.84 16.28
CA ASP A 71 -8.53 -2.51 17.59
C ASP A 71 -8.83 -1.54 18.77
N GLU A 72 -8.86 -0.21 18.55
CA GLU A 72 -9.11 0.78 19.62
C GLU A 72 -10.59 1.20 19.81
N ASP A 73 -11.54 0.66 19.02
CA ASP A 73 -12.95 1.10 18.99
C ASP A 73 -13.95 0.16 19.74
N GLU A 74 -13.51 -0.61 20.74
CA GLU A 74 -14.37 -1.51 21.55
C GLU A 74 -14.42 -1.21 23.07
N GLU A 75 -14.46 0.05 23.51
CA GLU A 75 -14.89 0.36 24.89
C GLU A 75 -15.67 1.67 24.96
N GLU A 76 -17.01 1.67 24.86
CA GLU A 76 -17.93 2.52 25.67
C GLU A 76 -19.41 2.21 25.32
N GLU A 77 -19.98 1.10 25.81
CA GLU A 77 -21.42 1.07 26.15
C GLU A 77 -21.68 0.06 27.28
N ASP A 78 -21.60 0.53 28.53
CA ASP A 78 -22.53 0.06 29.56
C ASP A 78 -22.76 1.17 30.62
N GLU A 79 -23.47 2.22 30.21
CA GLU A 79 -24.23 3.07 31.13
C GLU A 79 -25.56 2.38 31.50
N LYS A 80 -25.63 1.68 32.66
CA LYS A 80 -26.64 1.89 33.73
C LYS A 80 -26.68 0.82 34.84
#